data_AF-A0A8T6M5L3-F1
#
_entry.id   AF-A0A8T6M5L3-F1
#
_cell.length_a   1.000
_cell.length_b   1.000
_cell.length_c   1.000
_cell.angle_alpha   90.00
_cell.angle_beta   90.00
_cell.angle_gamma   90.00
#
_symmetry.space_group_name_H-M   'P 1'
#
loop_
_entity.id
_entity.type
_entity.pdbx_description
1 polymer ?
#
loop_
_entity_poly.entity_id
_entity_poly.type
_entity_poly.pdbx_seq_one_letter_code
_entity_poly.pdbx_strand_id
1 'polypeptide(L)'
;MKSNAKFVFSKEKILKEYKKVEKLSDIVCYSVKSNPYITSVLEENTSSNFLIHHNNEIEKIKDKKKIWYMLHSPDKEEISVIFKEGIDKFIVDNKNDLNFLLEEIKKNNYKITLLLRMRLKEYTVVTGKFFVYGFYSKEINDLIISLKDNPLIEKLGVHFHRKTQNLSEWSLIEEISSSLIKETLEKIDFLDIGGGLPVLYKNINPKTIEVIYDKLKELKIFLNSLNIKLLTEPGRSIAAPSGKLITTIKNIVDDTIFIDASLFNCSMDTLVTHIKLLVDGESETNTLKPYTIKGLTPASEDIFRYRVYFKEGYVPKIGDKVIFLNAGAYIYYTDLFNLERPKIEIID
;
A
#
# COMPACT_ATOMS: atom_id res chain seq x y z
N MET A 1 11.13 19.83 -22.87
CA MET A 1 11.25 20.90 -21.85
C MET A 1 11.81 20.27 -20.59
N LYS A 2 12.79 20.89 -19.92
CA LYS A 2 13.33 20.36 -18.66
C LYS A 2 12.29 20.57 -17.55
N SER A 3 11.87 19.48 -16.90
CA SER A 3 10.94 19.53 -15.76
C SER A 3 11.71 19.89 -14.49
N ASN A 4 11.14 20.76 -13.65
CA ASN A 4 11.63 20.98 -12.28
C ASN A 4 10.66 20.40 -11.24
N ALA A 5 9.74 19.52 -11.67
CA ALA A 5 8.83 18.87 -10.76
C ALA A 5 9.60 17.98 -9.78
N LYS A 6 9.15 17.97 -8.53
CA LYS A 6 9.78 17.19 -7.47
C LYS A 6 8.79 16.69 -6.45
N PHE A 7 9.10 15.55 -5.85
CA PHE A 7 8.44 15.07 -4.65
C PHE A 7 9.20 15.55 -3.42
N VAL A 8 8.44 16.09 -2.47
CA VAL A 8 8.97 16.47 -1.15
C VAL A 8 8.22 15.67 -0.09
N PHE A 9 8.96 14.90 0.70
CA PHE A 9 8.47 14.11 1.81
C PHE A 9 8.88 14.74 3.14
N SER A 10 7.97 14.80 4.09
CA SER A 10 8.29 15.24 5.46
C SER A 10 8.51 14.04 6.37
N LYS A 11 9.67 13.98 7.03
CA LYS A 11 10.01 12.96 8.02
C LYS A 11 9.00 12.99 9.17
N GLU A 12 8.69 14.16 9.71
CA GLU A 12 7.64 14.31 10.73
C GLU A 12 6.31 13.67 10.29
N LYS A 13 5.88 13.94 9.05
CA LYS A 13 4.63 13.35 8.53
C LYS A 13 4.71 11.84 8.34
N ILE A 14 5.83 11.30 7.85
CA ILE A 14 6.03 9.84 7.73
C ILE A 14 5.77 9.17 9.08
N LEU A 15 6.42 9.68 10.14
CA LEU A 15 6.33 9.12 11.49
C LEU A 15 4.94 9.33 12.10
N LYS A 16 4.31 10.47 11.84
CA LYS A 16 2.94 10.76 12.30
C LYS A 16 1.93 9.78 11.71
N GLU A 17 2.02 9.50 10.41
CA GLU A 17 1.08 8.60 9.73
C GLU A 17 1.34 7.14 10.10
N TYR A 18 2.60 6.74 10.30
CA TYR A 18 2.94 5.44 10.88
C TYR A 18 2.29 5.25 12.26
N LYS A 19 2.44 6.22 13.18
CA LYS A 19 1.85 6.17 14.53
C LYS A 19 0.31 6.06 14.53
N LYS A 20 -0.36 6.54 13.49
CA LYS A 20 -1.81 6.34 13.35
C LYS A 20 -2.12 4.88 13.07
N VAL A 21 -1.40 4.25 12.15
CA VAL A 21 -1.62 2.85 11.78
C VAL A 21 -1.16 1.90 12.88
N GLU A 22 -0.06 2.21 13.58
CA GLU A 22 0.43 1.45 14.74
C GLU A 22 -0.62 1.29 15.85
N LYS A 23 -1.51 2.27 16.02
CA LYS A 23 -2.62 2.16 16.98
C LYS A 23 -3.68 1.14 16.54
N LEU A 24 -3.79 0.86 15.24
CA LEU A 24 -4.84 0.03 14.63
C LEU A 24 -4.45 -1.45 14.49
N SER A 25 -3.17 -1.80 14.63
CA SER A 25 -2.70 -3.19 14.55
C SER A 25 -1.67 -3.49 15.64
N ASP A 26 -1.35 -4.76 15.86
CA ASP A 26 -0.28 -5.16 16.78
C ASP A 26 1.09 -5.13 16.10
N ILE A 27 1.10 -5.38 14.79
CA ILE A 27 2.29 -5.34 13.94
C ILE A 27 1.94 -4.55 12.68
N VAL A 28 2.87 -3.69 12.26
CA VAL A 28 2.77 -2.93 11.00
C VAL A 28 3.85 -3.42 10.06
N CYS A 29 3.44 -3.90 8.88
CA CYS A 29 4.32 -4.37 7.81
C CYS A 29 4.26 -3.38 6.64
N TYR A 30 5.07 -2.33 6.66
CA TYR A 30 5.05 -1.32 5.58
C TYR A 30 5.29 -1.97 4.21
N SER A 31 4.36 -1.76 3.27
CA SER A 31 4.45 -2.32 1.93
C SER A 31 5.39 -1.49 1.06
N VAL A 32 6.62 -1.99 0.88
CA VAL A 32 7.75 -1.23 0.29
C VAL A 32 7.46 -0.77 -1.13
N LYS A 33 6.78 -1.59 -1.94
CA LYS A 33 6.32 -1.25 -3.30
C LYS A 33 5.54 0.07 -3.39
N SER A 34 4.91 0.50 -2.30
CA SER A 34 4.12 1.74 -2.30
C SER A 34 5.01 2.98 -2.35
N ASN A 35 6.16 2.97 -1.68
CA ASN A 35 7.21 3.99 -1.82
C ASN A 35 8.49 3.50 -1.13
N PRO A 36 9.52 3.05 -1.88
CA PRO A 36 10.76 2.56 -1.30
C PRO A 36 11.66 3.68 -0.72
N TYR A 37 11.42 4.95 -1.08
CA TYR A 37 12.26 6.07 -0.65
C TYR A 37 12.12 6.40 0.84
N ILE A 38 10.97 6.07 1.45
CA ILE A 38 10.72 6.33 2.87
C ILE A 38 11.05 5.15 3.79
N THR A 39 11.48 4.01 3.23
CA THR A 39 11.75 2.78 3.97
C THR A 39 12.80 2.97 5.06
N SER A 40 13.92 3.64 4.76
CA SER A 40 14.98 3.88 5.74
C SER A 40 14.51 4.75 6.92
N VAL A 41 13.70 5.78 6.64
CA VAL A 41 13.11 6.63 7.68
C VAL A 41 12.23 5.80 8.62
N LEU A 42 11.39 4.92 8.07
CA LEU A 42 10.55 4.03 8.88
C LEU A 42 11.41 3.04 9.68
N GLU A 43 12.40 2.41 9.06
CA GLU A 43 13.24 1.40 9.69
C GLU A 43 14.03 1.96 10.88
N GLU A 44 14.58 3.16 10.73
CA GLU A 44 15.45 3.80 11.72
C GLU A 44 14.69 4.42 12.89
N ASN A 45 13.41 4.78 12.70
CA ASN A 45 12.66 5.60 13.66
C ASN A 45 11.39 4.93 14.20
N THR A 46 11.09 3.69 13.79
CA THR A 46 9.86 2.98 14.17
C THR A 46 10.07 1.48 14.38
N SER A 47 9.05 0.79 14.89
CA SER A 47 8.98 -0.67 14.98
C SER A 47 8.43 -1.34 13.72
N SER A 48 8.39 -0.64 12.57
CA SER A 48 7.85 -1.20 11.34
C SER A 48 8.59 -2.48 10.94
N ASN A 49 7.81 -3.50 10.57
CA ASN A 49 8.24 -4.57 9.69
C ASN A 49 8.01 -4.13 8.24
N PHE A 50 8.44 -4.93 7.27
CA PHE A 50 8.41 -4.57 5.87
C PHE A 50 7.94 -5.72 5.01
N LEU A 51 6.90 -5.48 4.21
CA LEU A 51 6.45 -6.43 3.20
C LEU A 51 7.14 -6.13 1.87
N ILE A 52 7.79 -7.14 1.32
CA ILE A 52 8.40 -7.10 -0.02
C ILE A 52 7.86 -8.21 -0.91
N HIS A 53 8.01 -8.04 -2.22
CA HIS A 53 7.52 -8.96 -3.24
C HIS A 53 8.62 -9.47 -4.17
N HIS A 54 9.83 -8.90 -4.09
CA HIS A 54 10.93 -9.27 -4.97
C HIS A 54 12.30 -9.07 -4.30
N ASN A 55 13.28 -9.90 -4.66
CA ASN A 55 14.62 -9.90 -4.05
C ASN A 55 15.38 -8.57 -4.17
N ASN A 56 15.11 -7.77 -5.20
CA ASN A 56 15.72 -6.44 -5.36
C ASN A 56 15.25 -5.41 -4.29
N GLU A 57 14.19 -5.71 -3.54
CA GLU A 57 13.73 -4.87 -2.43
C GLU A 57 14.49 -5.21 -1.13
N ILE A 58 15.14 -6.37 -1.04
CA ILE A 58 15.88 -6.82 0.15
C ILE A 58 16.95 -5.79 0.53
N GLU A 59 17.69 -5.24 -0.44
CA GLU A 59 18.74 -4.24 -0.20
C GLU A 59 18.21 -2.92 0.41
N LYS A 60 16.90 -2.66 0.35
CA LYS A 60 16.29 -1.44 0.91
C LYS A 60 16.11 -1.48 2.41
N ILE A 61 16.28 -2.65 3.03
CA ILE A 61 15.99 -2.90 4.44
C ILE A 61 17.28 -3.41 5.09
N LYS A 62 17.77 -2.74 6.12
CA LYS A 62 19.02 -3.11 6.80
C LYS A 62 18.84 -4.36 7.65
N ASP A 63 17.78 -4.42 8.45
CA ASP A 63 17.47 -5.54 9.33
C ASP A 63 16.55 -6.55 8.63
N LYS A 64 17.16 -7.61 8.06
CA LYS A 64 16.45 -8.65 7.31
C LYS A 64 15.42 -9.41 8.14
N LYS A 65 15.55 -9.42 9.48
CA LYS A 65 14.59 -10.06 10.38
C LYS A 65 13.24 -9.35 10.39
N LYS A 66 13.17 -8.08 9.97
CA LYS A 66 11.93 -7.30 9.83
C LYS A 66 11.17 -7.58 8.53
N ILE A 67 11.72 -8.42 7.64
CA ILE A 67 11.14 -8.68 6.33
C ILE A 67 10.06 -9.76 6.44
N TRP A 68 8.91 -9.45 5.84
CA TRP A 68 7.89 -10.39 5.39
C TRP A 68 7.98 -10.51 3.87
N TYR A 69 8.16 -11.72 3.37
CA TYR A 69 8.29 -12.00 1.95
C TYR A 69 7.00 -12.61 1.41
N MET A 70 6.33 -11.91 0.50
CA MET A 70 5.23 -12.49 -0.27
C MET A 70 5.82 -13.37 -1.38
N LEU A 71 5.80 -14.68 -1.16
CA LEU A 71 6.36 -15.65 -2.09
C LEU A 71 5.44 -15.78 -3.31
N HIS A 72 6.02 -15.74 -4.51
CA HIS A 72 5.26 -15.85 -5.74
C HIS A 72 6.07 -16.52 -6.85
N SER A 73 5.72 -17.77 -7.18
CA SER A 73 6.38 -18.57 -8.22
C SER A 73 7.91 -18.59 -8.10
N PRO A 74 8.48 -18.91 -6.91
CA PRO A 74 9.92 -18.86 -6.70
C PRO A 74 10.65 -19.96 -7.47
N ASP A 75 11.92 -19.71 -7.78
CA ASP A 75 12.87 -20.76 -8.14
C ASP A 75 13.85 -21.07 -7.02
N LYS A 76 14.70 -22.09 -7.23
CA LYS A 76 15.67 -22.57 -6.24
C LYS A 76 16.77 -21.55 -5.94
N GLU A 77 17.14 -20.73 -6.92
CA GLU A 77 18.17 -19.72 -6.74
C GLU A 77 17.60 -18.56 -5.91
N GLU A 78 16.40 -18.11 -6.25
CA GLU A 78 15.67 -17.04 -5.55
C GLU A 78 15.47 -17.39 -4.07
N ILE A 79 14.91 -18.56 -3.77
CA ILE A 79 14.66 -18.98 -2.38
C ILE A 79 15.96 -19.19 -1.59
N SER A 80 17.03 -19.65 -2.25
CA SER A 80 18.34 -19.80 -1.61
C SER A 80 18.91 -18.44 -1.20
N VAL A 81 18.75 -17.40 -2.02
CA VAL A 81 19.15 -16.03 -1.68
C VAL A 81 18.35 -15.53 -0.47
N ILE A 82 17.02 -15.71 -0.48
CA ILE A 82 16.15 -15.26 0.62
C ILE A 82 16.57 -15.87 1.96
N PHE A 83 16.79 -17.18 2.01
CA PHE A 83 17.23 -17.84 3.25
C PHE A 83 18.65 -17.45 3.68
N LYS A 84 19.59 -17.24 2.72
CA LYS A 84 20.96 -16.78 3.03
C LYS A 84 20.98 -15.39 3.67
N GLU A 85 20.05 -14.51 3.27
CA GLU A 85 19.86 -13.20 3.88
C GLU A 85 19.20 -13.29 5.27
N GLY A 86 18.79 -14.48 5.72
CA GLY A 86 18.19 -14.72 7.03
C GLY A 86 16.71 -14.33 7.11
N ILE A 87 16.01 -14.28 5.98
CA ILE A 87 14.57 -14.01 5.91
C ILE A 87 13.80 -15.30 6.18
N ASP A 88 12.90 -15.25 7.16
CA ASP A 88 12.21 -16.43 7.72
C ASP A 88 10.67 -16.26 7.79
N LYS A 89 10.10 -15.16 7.29
CA LYS A 89 8.66 -14.88 7.35
C LYS A 89 8.09 -14.84 5.94
N PHE A 90 7.19 -15.77 5.66
CA PHE A 90 6.65 -15.98 4.32
C PHE A 90 5.14 -15.87 4.31
N ILE A 91 4.62 -15.25 3.25
CA ILE A 91 3.21 -15.30 2.88
C ILE A 91 3.12 -16.07 1.57
N VAL A 92 2.25 -17.08 1.51
CA VAL A 92 2.06 -17.93 0.33
C VAL A 92 0.59 -17.99 -0.05
N ASP A 93 0.27 -17.97 -1.36
CA ASP A 93 -1.10 -17.86 -1.84
C ASP A 93 -1.59 -18.99 -2.75
N ASN A 94 -0.75 -20.00 -2.99
CA ASN A 94 -1.13 -21.16 -3.79
C ASN A 94 -0.38 -22.43 -3.36
N LYS A 95 -0.94 -23.58 -3.73
CA LYS A 95 -0.47 -24.90 -3.29
C LYS A 95 0.92 -25.25 -3.83
N ASN A 96 1.26 -24.82 -5.04
CA ASN A 96 2.55 -25.17 -5.66
C ASN A 96 3.68 -24.46 -4.93
N ASP A 97 3.55 -23.16 -4.68
CA ASP A 97 4.54 -22.38 -3.93
C ASP A 97 4.65 -22.86 -2.49
N LEU A 98 3.53 -23.26 -1.87
CA LEU A 98 3.53 -23.84 -0.52
C LEU A 98 4.31 -25.15 -0.49
N ASN A 99 4.02 -26.08 -1.41
CA ASN A 99 4.73 -27.35 -1.49
C ASN A 99 6.23 -27.14 -1.74
N PHE A 100 6.58 -26.26 -2.67
CA PHE A 100 7.96 -25.89 -2.96
C PHE A 100 8.68 -25.36 -1.71
N LEU A 101 8.07 -24.40 -1.00
CA LEU A 101 8.64 -23.86 0.23
C LEU A 101 8.82 -24.93 1.30
N LEU A 102 7.82 -25.81 1.50
CA LEU A 102 7.87 -26.90 2.47
C LEU A 102 9.00 -27.90 2.15
N GLU A 103 9.24 -28.20 0.88
CA GLU A 103 10.35 -29.03 0.44
C GLU A 103 11.71 -28.37 0.75
N GLU A 104 11.86 -27.08 0.45
CA GLU A 104 13.11 -26.36 0.66
C GLU A 104 13.41 -26.16 2.16
N ILE A 105 12.43 -25.82 3.00
CA ILE A 105 12.67 -25.75 4.46
C ILE A 105 13.00 -27.12 5.04
N LYS A 106 12.39 -28.20 4.55
CA LYS A 106 12.66 -29.56 5.02
C LYS A 106 14.07 -30.00 4.64
N LYS A 107 14.47 -29.77 3.39
CA LYS A 107 15.78 -30.15 2.87
C LYS A 107 16.93 -29.46 3.61
N ASN A 108 16.74 -28.19 3.96
CA ASN A 108 17.78 -27.36 4.58
C ASN A 108 17.60 -27.17 6.09
N ASN A 109 16.55 -27.78 6.69
CA ASN A 109 16.19 -27.66 8.10
C ASN A 109 15.99 -26.20 8.56
N TYR A 110 15.39 -25.36 7.70
CA TYR A 110 15.03 -23.99 8.04
C TYR A 110 13.74 -23.97 8.86
N LYS A 111 13.71 -23.07 9.84
CA LYS A 111 12.50 -22.74 10.59
C LYS A 111 11.92 -21.43 10.09
N ILE A 112 10.61 -21.38 9.91
CA ILE A 112 9.92 -20.21 9.35
C ILE A 112 8.66 -19.83 10.12
N THR A 113 8.26 -18.57 9.96
CA THR A 113 6.88 -18.11 10.16
C THR A 113 6.15 -18.15 8.82
N LEU A 114 4.97 -18.76 8.78
CA LEU A 114 4.21 -18.95 7.55
C LEU A 114 2.79 -18.38 7.67
N LEU A 115 2.38 -17.57 6.70
CA LEU A 115 1.02 -17.09 6.53
C LEU A 115 0.45 -17.64 5.22
N LEU A 116 -0.77 -18.17 5.28
CA LEU A 116 -1.49 -18.62 4.09
C LEU A 116 -2.50 -17.57 3.67
N ARG A 117 -2.43 -17.12 2.42
CA ARG A 117 -3.37 -16.15 1.87
C ARG A 117 -4.72 -16.80 1.61
N MET A 118 -5.73 -16.39 2.36
CA MET A 118 -7.12 -16.74 2.14
C MET A 118 -7.74 -15.82 1.07
N ARG A 119 -8.53 -16.43 0.20
CA ARG A 119 -9.35 -15.77 -0.80
C ARG A 119 -10.63 -15.20 -0.16
N LEU A 120 -10.84 -13.89 -0.25
CA LEU A 120 -12.04 -13.21 0.29
C LEU A 120 -13.07 -12.87 -0.78
N LYS A 121 -14.36 -12.95 -0.42
CA LYS A 121 -15.46 -12.51 -1.30
C LYS A 121 -15.46 -11.02 -1.48
N GLU A 122 -15.26 -10.59 -2.72
CA GLU A 122 -15.38 -9.20 -3.12
C GLU A 122 -16.70 -9.00 -3.89
N TYR A 123 -17.55 -8.09 -3.38
CA TYR A 123 -18.89 -7.83 -3.93
C TYR A 123 -18.95 -6.60 -4.86
N THR A 124 -17.84 -6.19 -5.47
CA THR A 124 -17.84 -5.04 -6.38
C THR A 124 -18.22 -5.42 -7.81
N VAL A 125 -19.33 -4.85 -8.28
CA VAL A 125 -19.86 -4.97 -9.64
C VAL A 125 -18.91 -4.39 -10.71
N VAL A 126 -18.02 -3.47 -10.33
CA VAL A 126 -17.24 -2.63 -11.26
C VAL A 126 -16.01 -3.32 -11.86
N THR A 127 -15.39 -4.27 -11.17
CA THR A 127 -14.11 -4.85 -11.64
C THR A 127 -14.27 -6.03 -12.59
N GLY A 128 -15.45 -6.66 -12.65
CA GLY A 128 -15.67 -7.90 -13.40
C GLY A 128 -14.77 -9.07 -12.98
N LYS A 129 -13.95 -8.90 -11.93
CA LYS A 129 -12.92 -9.84 -11.49
C LYS A 129 -13.37 -10.45 -10.18
N PHE A 130 -13.88 -11.67 -10.29
CA PHE A 130 -14.09 -12.54 -9.16
C PHE A 130 -12.72 -13.03 -8.70
N PHE A 131 -12.29 -12.58 -7.51
CA PHE A 131 -11.32 -13.26 -6.64
C PHE A 131 -10.22 -14.09 -7.33
N VAL A 132 -8.99 -13.59 -7.43
CA VAL A 132 -8.01 -14.28 -8.27
C VAL A 132 -6.93 -15.04 -7.46
N TYR A 133 -6.69 -14.67 -6.21
CA TYR A 133 -5.51 -15.13 -5.47
C TYR A 133 -5.85 -15.67 -4.08
N GLY A 134 -5.09 -16.67 -3.62
CA GLY A 134 -5.26 -17.31 -2.33
C GLY A 134 -6.07 -18.60 -2.38
N PHE A 135 -5.94 -19.36 -1.29
CA PHE A 135 -6.68 -20.59 -1.03
C PHE A 135 -8.13 -20.30 -0.66
N TYR A 136 -9.03 -21.24 -0.96
CA TYR A 136 -10.40 -21.18 -0.43
C TYR A 136 -10.37 -21.35 1.09
N SER A 137 -11.35 -20.75 1.79
CA SER A 137 -11.42 -20.83 3.25
C SER A 137 -11.44 -22.26 3.78
N LYS A 138 -12.09 -23.20 3.08
CA LYS A 138 -12.05 -24.62 3.41
C LYS A 138 -10.62 -25.18 3.39
N GLU A 139 -9.87 -24.90 2.32
CA GLU A 139 -8.47 -25.34 2.20
C GLU A 139 -7.60 -24.70 3.27
N ILE A 140 -7.83 -23.43 3.62
CA ILE A 140 -7.13 -22.76 4.73
C ILE A 140 -7.36 -23.53 6.04
N ASN A 141 -8.61 -23.87 6.36
CA ASN A 141 -8.90 -24.62 7.58
C ASN A 141 -8.17 -25.97 7.61
N ASP A 142 -8.21 -26.74 6.51
CA ASP A 142 -7.53 -28.03 6.40
C ASP A 142 -6.00 -27.89 6.50
N LEU A 143 -5.42 -26.92 5.78
CA LEU A 143 -3.98 -26.68 5.76
C LEU A 143 -3.45 -26.24 7.11
N ILE A 144 -4.11 -25.29 7.78
CA ILE A 144 -3.68 -24.79 9.09
C ILE A 144 -3.62 -25.92 10.12
N ILE A 145 -4.64 -26.79 10.14
CA ILE A 145 -4.67 -27.96 11.03
C ILE A 145 -3.49 -28.89 10.72
N SER A 146 -3.26 -29.21 9.44
CA SER A 146 -2.17 -30.11 9.04
C SER A 146 -0.76 -29.55 9.28
N LEU A 147 -0.58 -28.23 9.19
CA LEU A 147 0.72 -27.58 9.30
C LEU A 147 1.10 -27.26 10.74
N LYS A 148 0.14 -27.24 11.68
CA LYS A 148 0.40 -26.82 13.06
C LYS A 148 1.46 -27.67 13.76
N ASP A 149 1.50 -28.97 13.46
CA ASP A 149 2.42 -29.91 14.09
C ASP A 149 3.75 -30.03 13.35
N ASN A 150 3.98 -29.24 12.29
CA ASN A 150 5.26 -29.23 11.58
C ASN A 150 6.33 -28.49 12.43
N PRO A 151 7.40 -29.18 12.87
CA PRO A 151 8.41 -28.58 13.75
C PRO A 151 9.28 -27.49 13.08
N LEU A 152 9.17 -27.34 11.76
CA LEU A 152 9.85 -26.32 10.97
C LEU A 152 9.01 -25.04 10.80
N ILE A 153 7.76 -25.05 11.25
CA ILE A 153 6.88 -23.87 11.25
C ILE A 153 6.72 -23.39 12.68
N GLU A 154 7.40 -22.30 13.03
CA GLU A 154 7.40 -21.77 14.40
C GLU A 154 6.12 -21.00 14.72
N LYS A 155 5.59 -20.30 13.70
CA LYS A 155 4.40 -19.47 13.79
C LYS A 155 3.58 -19.62 12.52
N LEU A 156 2.26 -19.64 12.69
CA LEU A 156 1.32 -19.88 11.61
C LEU A 156 0.24 -18.79 11.61
N GLY A 157 -0.22 -18.38 10.43
CA GLY A 157 -1.24 -17.36 10.31
C GLY A 157 -2.05 -17.44 9.04
N VAL A 158 -3.08 -16.61 9.00
CA VAL A 158 -3.89 -16.39 7.80
C VAL A 158 -3.67 -14.95 7.35
N HIS A 159 -3.41 -14.78 6.06
CA HIS A 159 -3.32 -13.48 5.42
C HIS A 159 -4.54 -13.29 4.49
N PHE A 160 -4.99 -12.07 4.29
CA PHE A 160 -5.83 -11.72 3.16
C PHE A 160 -5.59 -10.28 2.74
N HIS A 161 -5.93 -9.96 1.49
CA HIS A 161 -5.82 -8.61 0.96
C HIS A 161 -7.00 -8.36 0.04
N ARG A 162 -7.83 -7.35 0.35
CA ARG A 162 -9.00 -6.98 -0.45
C ARG A 162 -8.62 -6.13 -1.66
N LYS A 163 -8.42 -4.82 -1.46
CA LYS A 163 -8.14 -3.85 -2.54
C LYS A 163 -7.39 -2.63 -2.03
N THR A 164 -6.73 -1.92 -2.95
CA THR A 164 -6.14 -0.60 -2.66
C THR A 164 -7.23 0.44 -2.44
N GLN A 165 -6.98 1.43 -1.57
CA GLN A 165 -7.92 2.53 -1.28
C GLN A 165 -9.34 2.02 -0.93
N ASN A 166 -9.43 1.02 -0.05
CA ASN A 166 -10.69 0.36 0.27
C ASN A 166 -11.58 1.24 1.17
N LEU A 167 -12.75 1.62 0.67
CA LEU A 167 -13.72 2.46 1.37
C LEU A 167 -14.89 1.68 1.98
N SER A 168 -14.94 0.36 1.82
CA SER A 168 -16.08 -0.49 2.19
C SER A 168 -15.63 -1.85 2.72
N GLU A 169 -16.57 -2.68 3.18
CA GLU A 169 -16.30 -4.09 3.53
C GLU A 169 -15.26 -4.28 4.66
N TRP A 170 -15.27 -3.38 5.65
CA TRP A 170 -14.37 -3.44 6.82
C TRP A 170 -14.99 -4.13 8.04
N SER A 171 -16.18 -4.73 7.92
CA SER A 171 -16.79 -5.57 8.98
C SER A 171 -16.13 -6.96 9.01
N LEU A 172 -14.83 -6.99 9.29
CA LEU A 172 -14.00 -8.19 9.11
C LEU A 172 -14.26 -9.27 10.17
N ILE A 173 -14.75 -8.92 11.36
CA ILE A 173 -15.01 -9.89 12.45
C ILE A 173 -16.01 -10.97 11.99
N GLU A 174 -17.14 -10.56 11.41
CA GLU A 174 -18.16 -11.49 10.90
C GLU A 174 -17.60 -12.36 9.78
N GLU A 175 -16.86 -11.75 8.85
CA GLU A 175 -16.28 -12.46 7.72
C GLU A 175 -15.27 -13.51 8.16
N ILE A 176 -14.35 -13.15 9.08
CA ILE A 176 -13.35 -14.06 9.64
C ILE A 176 -14.05 -15.21 10.37
N SER A 177 -15.03 -14.89 11.22
CA SER A 177 -15.79 -15.89 11.99
C SER A 177 -16.58 -16.85 11.11
N SER A 178 -17.03 -16.38 9.94
CA SER A 178 -17.72 -17.23 8.95
C SER A 178 -16.78 -18.06 8.07
N SER A 179 -15.52 -17.63 7.92
CA SER A 179 -14.54 -18.25 7.01
C SER A 179 -13.63 -19.25 7.74
N LEU A 180 -13.26 -18.96 8.97
CA LEU A 180 -12.35 -19.76 9.77
C LEU A 180 -13.12 -20.46 10.90
N ILE A 181 -12.98 -21.78 10.97
CA ILE A 181 -13.59 -22.55 12.07
C ILE A 181 -12.83 -22.30 13.38
N LYS A 182 -13.50 -22.56 14.51
CA LYS A 182 -12.93 -22.35 15.85
C LYS A 182 -11.55 -23.00 16.03
N GLU A 183 -11.41 -24.25 15.59
CA GLU A 183 -10.15 -24.99 15.68
C GLU A 183 -9.00 -24.30 14.92
N THR A 184 -9.28 -23.71 13.76
CA THR A 184 -8.29 -22.95 12.99
C THR A 184 -7.87 -21.70 13.73
N LEU A 185 -8.83 -20.95 14.29
CA LEU A 185 -8.56 -19.74 15.08
C LEU A 185 -7.70 -20.05 16.32
N GLU A 186 -7.91 -21.19 16.97
CA GLU A 186 -7.11 -21.63 18.13
C GLU A 186 -5.68 -22.04 17.77
N LYS A 187 -5.37 -22.29 16.48
CA LYS A 187 -4.05 -22.77 16.02
C LYS A 187 -3.16 -21.69 15.40
N ILE A 188 -3.73 -20.56 15.00
CA ILE A 188 -2.98 -19.44 14.39
C ILE A 188 -2.46 -18.45 15.43
N ASP A 189 -1.30 -17.89 15.15
CA ASP A 189 -0.66 -16.84 15.93
C ASP A 189 -0.99 -15.45 15.35
N PHE A 190 -1.27 -15.39 14.04
CA PHE A 190 -1.36 -14.17 13.26
C PHE A 190 -2.57 -14.13 12.35
N LEU A 191 -3.21 -12.97 12.28
CA LEU A 191 -4.10 -12.61 11.19
C LEU A 191 -3.59 -11.34 10.52
N ASP A 192 -3.21 -11.45 9.25
CA ASP A 192 -2.82 -10.31 8.43
C ASP A 192 -3.98 -9.91 7.50
N ILE A 193 -4.47 -8.69 7.65
CA ILE A 193 -5.59 -8.18 6.86
C ILE A 193 -5.14 -7.43 5.60
N GLY A 194 -3.83 -7.44 5.34
CA GLY A 194 -3.22 -6.80 4.20
C GLY A 194 -3.24 -5.29 4.29
N GLY A 195 -3.13 -4.66 3.13
CA GLY A 195 -3.14 -3.20 2.98
C GLY A 195 -4.52 -2.64 2.69
N GLY A 196 -4.56 -1.58 1.87
CA GLY A 196 -5.83 -1.00 1.42
C GLY A 196 -6.43 0.04 2.35
N LEU A 197 -5.80 0.35 3.49
CA LEU A 197 -6.21 1.45 4.35
C LEU A 197 -6.32 2.75 3.53
N PRO A 198 -7.48 3.44 3.57
CA PRO A 198 -7.75 4.56 2.68
C PRO A 198 -7.05 5.83 3.12
N VAL A 199 -6.78 6.70 2.14
CA VAL A 199 -6.27 8.06 2.31
C VAL A 199 -7.29 9.07 1.79
N LEU A 200 -7.29 10.27 2.36
CA LEU A 200 -8.13 11.35 1.86
C LEU A 200 -7.65 11.81 0.48
N TYR A 201 -8.56 11.74 -0.51
CA TYR A 201 -8.42 12.36 -1.82
C TYR A 201 -9.65 13.22 -2.10
N LYS A 202 -9.64 14.04 -3.14
CA LYS A 202 -10.74 15.00 -3.42
C LYS A 202 -12.10 14.30 -3.57
N ASN A 203 -12.12 13.08 -4.07
CA ASN A 203 -13.33 12.27 -4.29
C ASN A 203 -13.69 11.37 -3.10
N ILE A 204 -13.11 11.58 -1.91
CA ILE A 204 -13.29 10.72 -0.74
C ILE A 204 -13.86 11.54 0.42
N ASN A 205 -14.86 10.98 1.11
CA ASN A 205 -15.41 11.57 2.32
C ASN A 205 -14.52 11.24 3.53
N PRO A 206 -14.00 12.24 4.27
CA PRO A 206 -13.19 11.99 5.47
C PRO A 206 -13.86 11.09 6.52
N LYS A 207 -15.17 11.23 6.72
CA LYS A 207 -15.93 10.44 7.72
C LYS A 207 -15.86 8.93 7.44
N THR A 208 -15.75 8.54 6.17
CA THR A 208 -15.62 7.12 5.81
C THR A 208 -14.33 6.53 6.35
N ILE A 209 -13.23 7.30 6.37
CA ILE A 209 -11.94 6.82 6.88
C ILE A 209 -12.00 6.64 8.40
N GLU A 210 -12.65 7.55 9.11
CA GLU A 210 -12.82 7.47 10.58
C GLU A 210 -13.56 6.19 10.98
N VAL A 211 -14.70 5.91 10.34
CA VAL A 211 -15.48 4.69 10.58
C VAL A 211 -14.66 3.42 10.34
N ILE A 212 -13.80 3.42 9.31
CA ILE A 212 -12.93 2.28 9.00
C ILE A 212 -11.90 2.07 10.12
N TYR A 213 -11.32 3.15 10.64
CA TYR A 213 -10.34 3.06 11.72
C TYR A 213 -10.97 2.55 13.02
N ASP A 214 -12.22 2.91 13.31
CA ASP A 214 -12.93 2.38 14.48
C ASP A 214 -13.19 0.88 14.34
N LYS A 215 -13.62 0.40 13.16
CA LYS A 215 -13.74 -1.04 12.88
C LYS A 215 -12.43 -1.81 13.03
N LEU A 216 -11.30 -1.21 12.65
CA LEU A 216 -9.99 -1.82 12.84
C LEU A 216 -9.59 -1.94 14.31
N LYS A 217 -9.94 -0.95 15.14
CA LYS A 217 -9.74 -1.05 16.61
C LYS A 217 -10.58 -2.17 17.19
N GLU A 218 -11.84 -2.28 16.80
CA GLU A 218 -12.74 -3.38 17.22
C GLU A 218 -12.16 -4.74 16.81
N LEU A 219 -11.68 -4.88 15.57
CA LEU A 219 -11.04 -6.10 15.08
C LEU A 219 -9.79 -6.45 15.90
N LYS A 220 -8.93 -5.47 16.19
CA LYS A 220 -7.74 -5.67 17.01
C LYS A 220 -8.09 -6.20 18.39
N ILE A 221 -9.11 -5.64 19.03
CA ILE A 221 -9.59 -6.09 20.35
C ILE A 221 -10.11 -7.53 20.27
N PHE A 222 -10.94 -7.84 19.26
CA PHE A 222 -11.47 -9.18 19.04
C PHE A 222 -10.36 -10.22 18.87
N LEU A 223 -9.39 -9.98 17.99
CA LEU A 223 -8.30 -10.93 17.74
C LEU A 223 -7.39 -11.11 18.95
N ASN A 224 -7.06 -10.03 19.67
CA ASN A 224 -6.27 -10.12 20.89
C ASN A 224 -6.99 -10.90 22.00
N SER A 225 -8.33 -10.87 22.06
CA SER A 225 -9.10 -11.72 22.98
C SER A 225 -8.97 -13.22 22.68
N LEU A 226 -8.60 -13.56 21.44
CA LEU A 226 -8.31 -14.93 20.99
C LEU A 226 -6.80 -15.25 21.01
N ASN A 227 -5.97 -14.35 21.55
CA ASN A 227 -4.50 -14.44 21.51
C ASN A 227 -3.92 -14.49 20.08
N ILE A 228 -4.60 -13.88 19.12
CA ILE A 228 -4.17 -13.73 17.72
C ILE A 228 -3.71 -12.28 17.52
N LYS A 229 -2.50 -12.07 17.02
CA LYS A 229 -1.99 -10.73 16.71
C LYS A 229 -2.49 -10.25 15.35
N LEU A 230 -2.94 -9.00 15.28
CA LEU A 230 -3.33 -8.35 14.04
C LEU A 230 -2.13 -7.72 13.33
N LEU A 231 -1.88 -8.15 12.09
CA LEU A 231 -0.96 -7.50 11.16
C LEU A 231 -1.73 -6.65 10.17
N THR A 232 -1.12 -5.53 9.77
CA THR A 232 -1.57 -4.73 8.62
C THR A 232 -0.40 -4.44 7.70
N GLU A 233 -0.68 -4.30 6.40
CA GLU A 233 0.32 -4.00 5.38
C GLU A 233 0.14 -2.58 4.78
N PRO A 234 0.20 -1.50 5.59
CA PRO A 234 -0.02 -0.17 5.06
C PRO A 234 1.08 0.18 4.05
N GLY A 235 0.66 0.80 2.95
CA GLY A 235 1.57 1.44 2.02
C GLY A 235 1.11 2.87 1.78
N ARG A 236 0.06 3.00 0.94
CA ARG A 236 -0.60 4.26 0.61
C ARG A 236 -0.93 5.12 1.84
N SER A 237 -1.48 4.52 2.89
CA SER A 237 -1.90 5.23 4.12
C SER A 237 -0.77 5.94 4.86
N ILE A 238 0.49 5.53 4.66
CA ILE A 238 1.66 6.18 5.22
C ILE A 238 2.36 7.04 4.15
N ALA A 239 2.59 6.46 2.97
CA ALA A 239 3.38 7.10 1.93
C ALA A 239 2.66 8.29 1.26
N ALA A 240 1.37 8.16 0.94
CA ALA A 240 0.64 9.22 0.25
C ALA A 240 0.64 10.54 1.05
N PRO A 241 0.10 10.60 2.29
CA PRO A 241 0.01 11.85 3.06
C PRO A 241 1.35 12.48 3.45
N SER A 242 2.44 11.71 3.44
CA SER A 242 3.77 12.23 3.74
C SER A 242 4.43 12.96 2.57
N GLY A 243 4.03 12.68 1.33
CA GLY A 243 4.60 13.27 0.12
C GLY A 243 3.70 14.30 -0.57
N LYS A 244 4.33 15.35 -1.10
CA LYS A 244 3.71 16.31 -2.01
C LYS A 244 4.44 16.32 -3.35
N LEU A 245 3.70 16.47 -4.45
CA LEU A 245 4.26 16.75 -5.76
C LEU A 245 4.22 18.27 -6.00
N ILE A 246 5.38 18.89 -6.14
CA ILE A 246 5.52 20.32 -6.40
C ILE A 246 5.82 20.50 -7.88
N THR A 247 5.00 21.29 -8.56
CA THR A 247 5.13 21.59 -9.99
C THR A 247 5.06 23.10 -10.22
N THR A 248 5.37 23.53 -11.44
CA THR A 248 5.40 24.93 -11.86
C THR A 248 4.49 25.11 -13.07
N ILE A 249 3.67 26.16 -13.07
CA ILE A 249 2.87 26.54 -14.22
C ILE A 249 3.81 27.04 -15.33
N LYS A 250 3.74 26.39 -16.49
CA LYS A 250 4.53 26.70 -17.69
C LYS A 250 3.75 27.51 -18.70
N ASN A 251 2.44 27.30 -18.78
CA ASN A 251 1.56 28.03 -19.67
C ASN A 251 0.13 28.04 -19.12
N ILE A 252 -0.66 29.01 -19.56
CA ILE A 252 -2.10 29.07 -19.31
C ILE A 252 -2.76 29.43 -20.64
N VAL A 253 -3.67 28.58 -21.11
CA VAL A 253 -4.49 28.83 -22.30
C VAL A 253 -5.93 28.66 -21.90
N ASP A 254 -6.72 29.71 -22.07
CA ASP A 254 -8.07 29.82 -21.52
C ASP A 254 -8.08 29.45 -20.03
N ASP A 255 -8.84 28.43 -19.64
CA ASP A 255 -8.94 27.91 -18.28
C ASP A 255 -8.10 26.64 -18.05
N THR A 256 -7.15 26.36 -18.94
CA THR A 256 -6.23 25.23 -18.83
C THR A 256 -4.84 25.67 -18.40
N ILE A 257 -4.41 25.16 -17.25
CA ILE A 257 -3.08 25.33 -16.67
C ILE A 257 -2.20 24.17 -17.10
N PHE A 258 -1.09 24.48 -17.77
CA PHE A 258 -0.08 23.49 -18.16
C PHE A 258 1.08 23.53 -17.17
N ILE A 259 1.37 22.41 -16.52
CA ILE A 259 2.43 22.29 -15.51
C ILE A 259 3.65 21.52 -16.04
N ASP A 260 4.80 21.68 -15.40
CA ASP A 260 6.03 20.94 -15.71
C ASP A 260 6.09 19.53 -15.10
N ALA A 261 4.94 18.84 -14.97
CA ALA A 261 4.87 17.44 -14.54
C ALA A 261 3.97 16.64 -15.50
N SER A 262 4.06 15.31 -15.46
CA SER A 262 3.18 14.42 -16.20
C SER A 262 2.66 13.31 -15.30
N LEU A 263 1.44 12.83 -15.56
CA LEU A 263 0.94 11.63 -14.89
C LEU A 263 1.86 10.43 -15.17
N PHE A 264 2.44 10.32 -16.37
CA PHE A 264 3.26 9.18 -16.80
C PHE A 264 4.56 8.98 -16.03
N ASN A 265 5.08 10.02 -15.37
CA ASN A 265 6.30 9.92 -14.55
C ASN A 265 6.11 10.34 -13.09
N CYS A 266 4.97 10.94 -12.73
CA CYS A 266 4.71 11.41 -11.37
C CYS A 266 3.53 10.69 -10.69
N SER A 267 2.47 10.33 -11.42
CA SER A 267 1.22 9.94 -10.75
C SER A 267 0.33 9.03 -11.59
N MET A 268 0.92 8.05 -12.27
CA MET A 268 0.18 7.05 -13.05
C MET A 268 -0.92 6.34 -12.24
N ASP A 269 -0.70 6.20 -10.94
CA ASP A 269 -1.67 5.64 -10.01
C ASP A 269 -3.03 6.37 -10.04
N THR A 270 -3.08 7.66 -10.34
CA THR A 270 -4.35 8.40 -10.49
C THR A 270 -5.15 7.95 -11.70
N LEU A 271 -4.49 7.46 -12.75
CA LEU A 271 -5.15 6.87 -13.93
C LEU A 271 -5.66 5.46 -13.63
N VAL A 272 -4.86 4.66 -12.93
CA VAL A 272 -5.18 3.25 -12.62
C VAL A 272 -6.28 3.13 -11.57
N THR A 273 -6.27 3.98 -10.54
CA THR A 273 -7.17 3.86 -9.39
C THR A 273 -8.27 4.93 -9.37
N HIS A 274 -8.24 5.87 -10.31
CA HIS A 274 -9.18 6.99 -10.43
C HIS A 274 -9.26 7.88 -9.17
N ILE A 275 -8.21 7.91 -8.35
CA ILE A 275 -8.09 8.88 -7.25
C ILE A 275 -7.87 10.29 -7.80
N LYS A 276 -8.37 11.29 -7.08
CA LYS A 276 -8.18 12.70 -7.42
C LYS A 276 -7.29 13.36 -6.37
N LEU A 277 -6.03 13.61 -6.71
CA LEU A 277 -5.10 14.31 -5.83
C LEU A 277 -5.71 15.62 -5.33
N LEU A 278 -5.46 15.93 -4.06
CA LEU A 278 -5.80 17.21 -3.46
C LEU A 278 -4.86 18.27 -4.02
N VAL A 279 -5.37 19.46 -4.32
CA VAL A 279 -4.55 20.59 -4.75
C VAL A 279 -4.47 21.61 -3.61
N ASP A 280 -3.26 22.02 -3.26
CA ASP A 280 -3.06 23.05 -2.25
C ASP A 280 -3.66 24.38 -2.71
N GLY A 281 -4.36 25.09 -1.81
CA GLY A 281 -5.08 26.31 -2.17
C GLY A 281 -6.38 26.10 -2.97
N GLU A 282 -6.84 24.86 -3.15
CA GLU A 282 -8.16 24.55 -3.71
C GLU A 282 -9.26 24.93 -2.69
N SER A 283 -10.33 25.56 -3.18
CA SER A 283 -11.56 25.84 -2.44
C SER A 283 -12.36 24.55 -2.22
N GLU A 284 -13.08 24.53 -1.09
CA GLU A 284 -14.07 23.50 -0.80
C GLU A 284 -15.38 23.74 -1.57
N THR A 285 -15.63 24.98 -1.99
CA THR A 285 -16.81 25.35 -2.78
C THR A 285 -16.53 25.27 -4.28
N ASN A 286 -17.55 24.85 -5.04
CA ASN A 286 -17.48 24.78 -6.51
C ASN A 286 -18.07 26.04 -7.17
N THR A 287 -18.06 27.18 -6.47
CA THR A 287 -18.69 28.44 -6.90
C THR A 287 -17.75 29.38 -7.66
N LEU A 288 -16.44 29.12 -7.60
CA LEU A 288 -15.41 29.94 -8.24
C LEU A 288 -15.15 29.48 -9.68
N LYS A 289 -14.25 30.17 -10.39
CA LYS A 289 -13.86 29.78 -11.74
C LYS A 289 -13.09 28.44 -11.71
N PRO A 290 -13.52 27.40 -12.45
CA PRO A 290 -12.79 26.14 -12.53
C PRO A 290 -11.61 26.26 -13.49
N TYR A 291 -10.51 25.59 -13.13
CA TYR A 291 -9.37 25.37 -14.01
C TYR A 291 -9.14 23.88 -14.25
N THR A 292 -8.71 23.54 -15.47
CA THR A 292 -8.13 22.23 -15.79
C THR A 292 -6.62 22.28 -15.58
N ILE A 293 -6.05 21.30 -14.87
CA ILE A 293 -4.61 21.15 -14.70
C ILE A 293 -4.12 20.01 -15.59
N LYS A 294 -3.39 20.36 -16.65
CA LYS A 294 -2.83 19.45 -17.65
C LYS A 294 -1.32 19.32 -17.47
N GLY A 295 -0.80 18.12 -17.67
CA GLY A 295 0.63 17.85 -17.65
C GLY A 295 1.38 18.37 -18.88
N LEU A 296 2.66 18.04 -18.95
CA LEU A 296 3.59 18.56 -19.96
C LEU A 296 3.55 17.80 -21.30
N THR A 297 2.84 16.67 -21.38
CA THR A 297 2.79 15.84 -22.59
C THR A 297 1.55 16.16 -23.45
N PRO A 298 1.59 15.88 -24.78
CA PRO A 298 0.43 16.09 -25.65
C PRO A 298 -0.69 15.06 -25.45
N ALA A 299 -0.48 14.02 -24.64
CA ALA A 299 -1.46 12.95 -24.43
C ALA A 299 -2.78 13.50 -23.85
N SER A 300 -3.90 12.95 -24.31
CA SER A 300 -5.24 13.29 -23.81
C SER A 300 -5.40 12.95 -22.33
N GLU A 301 -4.73 11.88 -21.90
CA GLU A 301 -4.82 11.31 -20.56
C GLU A 301 -3.99 12.10 -19.54
N ASP A 302 -3.04 12.94 -19.98
CA ASP A 302 -2.13 13.69 -19.11
C ASP A 302 -2.82 14.90 -18.48
N ILE A 303 -3.91 14.65 -17.75
CA ILE A 303 -4.73 15.63 -17.06
C ILE A 303 -4.82 15.22 -15.60
N PHE A 304 -4.18 16.00 -14.72
CA PHE A 304 -4.17 15.73 -13.28
C PHE A 304 -5.56 15.95 -12.66
N ARG A 305 -6.25 17.04 -13.06
CA ARG A 305 -7.56 17.43 -12.52
C ARG A 305 -8.33 18.29 -13.53
N TYR A 306 -9.60 17.97 -13.77
CA TYR A 306 -10.47 18.73 -14.70
C TYR A 306 -11.14 19.98 -14.11
N ARG A 307 -11.42 19.96 -12.81
CA ARG A 307 -12.12 21.04 -12.11
C ARG A 307 -11.41 21.31 -10.80
N VAL A 308 -10.55 22.31 -10.81
CA VAL A 308 -9.86 22.85 -9.64
C VAL A 308 -10.33 24.28 -9.45
N TYR A 309 -10.88 24.57 -8.28
CA TYR A 309 -11.37 25.88 -7.91
C TYR A 309 -10.35 26.47 -6.95
N PHE A 310 -9.55 27.45 -7.34
CA PHE A 310 -8.64 28.08 -6.38
C PHE A 310 -9.40 29.03 -5.46
N LYS A 311 -8.90 29.24 -4.24
CA LYS A 311 -9.50 30.15 -3.25
C LYS A 311 -9.67 31.57 -3.79
N GLU A 312 -10.67 32.27 -3.27
CA GLU A 312 -10.97 33.66 -3.64
C GLU A 312 -9.73 34.55 -3.49
N GLY A 313 -9.52 35.43 -4.48
CA GLY A 313 -8.35 36.31 -4.56
C GLY A 313 -7.11 35.67 -5.22
N TYR A 314 -7.08 34.36 -5.45
CA TYR A 314 -6.00 33.71 -6.20
C TYR A 314 -6.34 33.56 -7.68
N VAL A 315 -5.48 34.11 -8.53
CA VAL A 315 -5.53 33.92 -9.99
C VAL A 315 -4.20 33.28 -10.42
N PRO A 316 -4.21 32.06 -10.98
CA PRO A 316 -2.99 31.37 -11.41
C PRO A 316 -2.21 32.18 -12.46
N LYS A 317 -0.89 32.26 -12.30
CA LYS A 317 0.04 32.89 -13.24
C LYS A 317 1.14 31.93 -13.66
N ILE A 318 1.70 32.17 -14.84
CA ILE A 318 2.90 31.46 -15.30
C ILE A 318 4.02 31.66 -14.28
N GLY A 319 4.67 30.58 -13.87
CA GLY A 319 5.69 30.57 -12.83
C GLY A 319 5.19 30.21 -11.44
N ASP A 320 3.88 30.30 -11.17
CA ASP A 320 3.31 29.89 -9.89
C ASP A 320 3.48 28.38 -9.67
N LYS A 321 3.40 27.96 -8.40
CA LYS A 321 3.46 26.55 -8.03
C LYS A 321 2.06 25.95 -7.99
N VAL A 322 1.94 24.74 -8.52
CA VAL A 322 0.79 23.87 -8.26
C VAL A 322 1.32 22.73 -7.40
N ILE A 323 0.76 22.58 -6.20
CA ILE A 323 1.20 21.57 -5.23
C ILE A 323 0.09 20.56 -5.07
N PHE A 324 0.37 19.31 -5.43
CA PHE A 324 -0.52 18.20 -5.15
C PHE A 324 -0.17 17.58 -3.80
N LEU A 325 -1.17 17.48 -2.93
CA LEU A 325 -1.07 16.85 -1.62
C LEU A 325 -1.45 15.37 -1.74
N ASN A 326 -0.99 14.59 -0.76
CA ASN A 326 -1.21 13.14 -0.68
C ASN A 326 -0.68 12.38 -1.91
N ALA A 327 0.43 12.87 -2.48
CA ALA A 327 1.01 12.39 -3.73
C ALA A 327 2.19 11.43 -3.52
N GLY A 328 2.47 11.03 -2.28
CA GLY A 328 3.67 10.28 -1.93
C GLY A 328 3.62 8.77 -2.16
N ALA A 329 2.51 8.19 -2.63
CA ALA A 329 2.39 6.75 -2.86
C ALA A 329 2.35 6.40 -4.34
N TYR A 330 2.92 5.25 -4.67
CA TYR A 330 2.98 4.65 -6.00
C TYR A 330 3.58 5.59 -7.05
N ILE A 331 4.73 6.16 -6.70
CA ILE A 331 5.52 7.01 -7.59
C ILE A 331 6.35 6.11 -8.50
N TYR A 332 5.71 5.57 -9.52
CA TYR A 332 6.39 4.85 -10.58
C TYR A 332 6.45 5.70 -11.85
N TYR A 333 7.56 5.55 -12.55
CA TYR A 333 7.85 6.21 -13.81
C TYR A 333 7.63 5.21 -14.95
N THR A 334 7.22 5.71 -16.10
CA THR A 334 7.14 4.93 -17.34
C THR A 334 8.15 5.46 -18.34
N ASP A 335 8.53 4.64 -19.30
CA ASP A 335 9.39 5.07 -20.42
C ASP A 335 8.60 5.85 -21.49
N LEU A 336 7.30 6.08 -21.26
CA LEU A 336 6.46 6.84 -22.18
C LEU A 336 6.95 8.29 -22.26
N PHE A 337 7.16 8.77 -23.49
CA PHE A 337 7.73 10.10 -23.80
C PHE A 337 9.16 10.35 -23.28
N ASN A 338 9.88 9.31 -22.81
CA ASN A 338 11.24 9.42 -22.27
C ASN A 338 11.40 10.54 -21.23
N LEU A 339 10.40 10.68 -20.34
CA LEU A 339 10.40 11.73 -19.34
C LEU A 339 11.44 11.49 -18.26
N GLU A 340 12.11 12.56 -17.83
CA GLU A 340 13.04 12.49 -16.69
C GLU A 340 12.29 12.09 -15.42
N ARG A 341 12.96 11.32 -14.54
CA ARG A 341 12.42 11.02 -13.22
C ARG A 341 12.39 12.31 -12.37
N PRO A 342 11.26 12.61 -11.71
CA PRO A 342 11.20 13.73 -10.78
C PRO A 342 12.22 13.58 -9.64
N LYS A 343 12.74 14.71 -9.16
CA LYS A 343 13.62 14.70 -7.98
C LYS A 343 12.82 14.25 -6.76
N ILE A 344 13.46 13.47 -5.90
CA ILE A 344 12.92 13.04 -4.61
C ILE A 344 13.72 13.75 -3.51
N GLU A 345 13.03 14.47 -2.63
CA GLU A 345 13.62 15.14 -1.48
C GLU A 345 12.89 14.70 -0.21
N ILE A 346 13.64 14.35 0.83
CA ILE A 346 13.11 14.11 2.18
C ILE A 346 13.62 15.24 3.06
N ILE A 347 12.70 15.97 3.69
CA ILE A 347 12.97 17.06 4.63
C ILE A 347 12.56 16.63 6.04
N ASP A 348 13.21 17.20 7.05
CA ASP A 348 12.92 16.91 8.46
C ASP A 348 11.50 17.34 8.87
#